data_AF-A0A934JJJ6-F1
#
_entry.id   AF-A0A934JJJ6-F1
#
_cell.length_a   1.000
_cell.length_b   1.000
_cell.length_c   1.000
_cell.angle_alpha   90.00
_cell.angle_beta   90.00
_cell.angle_gamma   90.00
#
_symmetry.space_group_name_H-M   'P 1'
#
loop_
_entity.id
_entity.type
_entity.pdbx_description
1 polymer ?
#
loop_
_entity_poly.entity_id
_entity_poly.type
_entity_poly.pdbx_seq_one_letter_code
_entity_poly.pdbx_strand_id
1 'polypeptide(L)'
;MENFNVVTHGVYSTQNQKFLEEHKVNFGLESSQWAGFHQWKEAGRKVKKGAKGCKIFMVCDKKTGDKTKEGKDDKKKVLKALYVFNIEHTEAI
;
A
#
# COMPACT_ATOMS: atom_id res chain seq x y z
N MET A 1 15.31 -7.60 -6.25
CA MET A 1 14.00 -7.62 -6.94
C MET A 1 13.16 -6.54 -6.29
N GLU A 2 12.53 -5.65 -7.05
CA GLU A 2 11.80 -4.49 -6.47
C GLU A 2 10.45 -4.93 -5.92
N ASN A 3 10.05 -4.38 -4.76
CA ASN A 3 8.76 -4.66 -4.18
C ASN A 3 7.65 -4.00 -5.01
N PHE A 4 6.58 -4.74 -5.30
CA PHE A 4 5.48 -4.27 -6.14
C PHE A 4 4.12 -4.70 -5.61
N ASN A 5 3.08 -3.98 -6.05
CA ASN A 5 1.70 -4.33 -5.73
C ASN A 5 1.21 -5.42 -6.69
N VAL A 6 0.80 -6.58 -6.20
CA VAL A 6 0.40 -7.71 -7.07
C VAL A 6 -0.88 -7.45 -7.85
N VAL A 7 -1.77 -6.58 -7.36
CA VAL A 7 -3.08 -6.31 -7.97
C VAL A 7 -2.98 -5.17 -8.99
N THR A 8 -2.24 -4.10 -8.69
CA THR A 8 -2.07 -2.97 -9.64
C THR A 8 -0.83 -3.11 -10.51
N HIS A 9 0.02 -4.11 -10.26
CA HIS A 9 1.33 -4.31 -10.87
C HIS A 9 2.31 -3.12 -10.73
N GLY A 10 1.98 -2.14 -9.89
CA GLY A 10 2.79 -0.95 -9.70
C GLY A 10 3.95 -1.18 -8.73
N VAL A 11 5.15 -0.72 -9.11
CA VAL A 11 6.33 -0.72 -8.25
C VAL A 11 6.18 0.36 -7.18
N TYR A 12 6.51 0.04 -5.92
CA TYR A 12 6.46 1.03 -4.84
C TYR A 12 7.59 2.06 -4.98
N SER A 13 7.32 3.29 -4.54
CA SER A 13 8.31 4.39 -4.55
C SER A 13 9.55 4.05 -3.73
N THR A 14 10.69 4.70 -4.01
CA THR A 14 11.98 4.46 -3.34
C THR A 14 11.90 4.52 -1.81
N GLN A 15 11.11 5.43 -1.23
CA GLN A 15 10.95 5.50 0.22
C GLN A 15 10.15 4.30 0.75
N ASN A 16 9.10 3.89 0.05
CA ASN A 16 8.31 2.72 0.42
C ASN A 16 9.11 1.43 0.21
N GLN A 17 10.01 1.35 -0.78
CA GLN A 17 10.92 0.21 -0.93
C GLN A 17 11.72 -0.05 0.35
N LYS A 18 12.28 1.01 0.96
CA LYS A 18 13.04 0.89 2.21
C LYS A 18 12.19 0.31 3.34
N PHE A 19 10.98 0.84 3.54
CA PHE A 19 10.06 0.34 4.57
C PHE A 19 9.66 -1.12 4.33
N LEU A 20 9.45 -1.51 3.08
CA LEU A 20 9.10 -2.88 2.73
C LEU A 20 10.27 -3.83 2.95
N GLU A 21 11.49 -3.42 2.62
CA GLU A 21 12.67 -4.26 2.80
C GLU A 21 13.05 -4.42 4.28
N GLU A 22 13.00 -3.34 5.06
CA GLU A 22 13.13 -3.42 6.52
C GLU A 22 12.08 -4.35 7.12
N HIS A 23 10.84 -4.30 6.64
CA HIS A 23 9.77 -5.18 7.09
C HIS A 23 10.02 -6.64 6.68
N LYS A 24 10.58 -6.90 5.49
CA LYS A 24 10.98 -8.25 5.09
C LYS A 24 12.03 -8.83 6.02
N VAL A 25 13.08 -8.06 6.30
CA VAL A 25 14.15 -8.47 7.22
C VAL A 25 13.59 -8.76 8.61
N ASN A 26 12.71 -7.89 9.14
CA ASN A 26 12.15 -8.04 10.48
C ASN A 26 11.21 -9.25 10.65
N PHE A 27 10.57 -9.69 9.58
CA PHE A 27 9.60 -10.79 9.60
C PHE A 27 10.05 -12.04 8.83
N GLY A 28 11.29 -12.06 8.33
CA GLY A 28 11.87 -13.18 7.57
C GLY A 28 11.11 -13.50 6.27
N LEU A 29 10.73 -12.46 5.52
CA LEU A 29 9.94 -12.57 4.29
C LEU A 29 10.85 -12.40 3.07
N GLU A 30 10.60 -13.16 2.00
CA GLU A 30 11.46 -13.17 0.81
C GLU A 30 10.77 -12.56 -0.42
N SER A 31 9.47 -12.75 -0.53
CA SER A 31 8.67 -12.32 -1.68
C SER A 31 8.62 -10.80 -1.81
N SER A 32 8.67 -10.34 -3.06
CA SER A 32 8.48 -8.92 -3.43
C SER A 32 7.00 -8.56 -3.68
N GLN A 33 6.07 -9.49 -3.45
CA GLN A 33 4.65 -9.30 -3.70
C GLN A 33 3.92 -8.76 -2.47
N TRP A 34 3.30 -7.60 -2.64
CA TRP A 34 2.52 -6.94 -1.59
C TRP A 34 1.14 -6.53 -2.09
N ALA A 35 0.19 -6.43 -1.17
CA ALA A 35 -1.09 -5.81 -1.46
C ALA A 35 -1.74 -5.31 -0.17
N GLY A 36 -2.69 -4.38 -0.31
CA GLY A 36 -3.57 -4.01 0.80
C GLY A 36 -4.48 -5.17 1.21
N PHE A 37 -5.08 -5.08 2.41
CA PHE A 37 -5.96 -6.12 2.94
C PHE A 37 -7.12 -6.48 2.01
N HIS A 38 -7.81 -5.46 1.45
CA HIS A 38 -8.90 -5.68 0.51
C HIS A 38 -8.43 -6.23 -0.84
N GLN A 39 -7.26 -5.78 -1.31
CA GLN A 39 -6.66 -6.28 -2.55
C GLN A 39 -6.32 -7.78 -2.45
N TRP A 40 -5.85 -8.26 -1.29
CA TRP A 40 -5.65 -9.69 -1.09
C TRP A 40 -6.95 -10.49 -1.15
N LYS A 41 -8.04 -9.95 -0.59
CA LYS A 41 -9.37 -10.60 -0.69
C LYS A 41 -9.85 -10.72 -2.12
N GLU A 42 -9.69 -9.64 -2.91
CA GLU A 42 -10.02 -9.63 -4.34
C GLU A 42 -9.15 -10.62 -5.12
N ALA A 43 -7.90 -10.82 -4.71
CA ALA A 43 -6.98 -11.82 -5.27
C ALA A 43 -7.19 -13.24 -4.73
N GLY A 44 -8.30 -13.53 -4.04
CA GLY A 44 -8.62 -14.88 -3.54
C GLY A 44 -7.77 -15.35 -2.35
N ARG A 45 -7.22 -14.40 -1.57
CA ARG A 45 -6.36 -14.68 -0.42
C ARG A 45 -6.85 -13.97 0.83
N LYS A 46 -6.56 -14.53 1.99
CA LYS A 46 -6.82 -13.90 3.29
C LYS A 46 -5.51 -13.65 4.04
N VAL A 47 -5.42 -12.50 4.71
CA VAL A 47 -4.28 -12.19 5.59
C VAL A 47 -4.40 -13.05 6.84
N LYS A 48 -3.32 -13.75 7.21
CA LYS A 48 -3.25 -14.63 8.39
C LYS A 48 -3.55 -13.83 9.66
N LYS A 49 -4.28 -14.42 10.60
CA LYS A 49 -4.58 -13.79 11.90
C LYS A 49 -3.26 -13.51 12.64
N GLY A 50 -3.10 -12.27 13.12
CA GLY A 50 -1.88 -11.84 13.83
C GLY A 50 -0.76 -11.29 12.92
N ALA A 51 -0.87 -11.43 11.60
CA ALA A 51 0.11 -10.86 10.68
C ALA A 51 0.18 -9.33 10.80
N LYS A 52 1.41 -8.78 10.74
CA LYS A 52 1.66 -7.35 10.83
C LYS A 52 1.81 -6.76 9.43
N GLY A 53 1.02 -5.73 9.15
CA GLY A 53 1.12 -4.97 7.90
C GLY A 53 2.29 -3.99 7.96
N CYS A 54 2.96 -3.78 6.83
CA CYS A 54 3.94 -2.72 6.64
C CYS A 54 3.22 -1.40 6.35
N LYS A 55 3.61 -0.33 7.03
CA LYS A 55 3.07 1.02 6.80
C LYS A 55 3.80 1.68 5.63
N ILE A 56 3.05 2.06 4.60
CA ILE A 56 3.54 2.81 3.44
C ILE A 56 2.85 4.16 3.34
N PHE A 57 3.43 5.08 2.58
CA PHE A 57 2.87 6.41 2.35
C PHE A 57 2.57 6.64 0.88
N MET A 58 1.41 7.24 0.61
CA MET A 58 0.96 7.61 -0.72
C MET A 58 0.48 9.06 -0.73
N VAL A 59 0.85 9.81 -1.76
CA VAL A 59 0.32 11.16 -1.99
C VAL A 59 -0.96 11.03 -2.82
N CYS A 60 -2.06 11.57 -2.33
CA CYS A 60 -3.34 11.58 -3.02
C CYS A 60 -3.85 13.01 -3.16
N ASP A 61 -4.50 13.32 -4.28
CA ASP A 61 -5.24 14.57 -4.43
C ASP A 61 -6.57 14.46 -3.68
N LYS A 62 -6.78 15.35 -2.72
CA LYS A 62 -8.06 15.52 -2.03
C LYS A 62 -8.75 16.76 -2.61
N LYS A 63 -9.96 16.58 -3.14
CA LYS A 63 -10.83 17.71 -3.49
C LYS A 63 -11.24 18.41 -2.19
N THR A 64 -10.94 19.70 -2.09
CA THR A 64 -11.43 20.52 -0.97
C THR A 64 -12.74 21.15 -1.44
N GLY A 65 -13.82 21.00 -0.65
CA GLY A 65 -15.17 21.42 -1.05
C GLY A 65 -15.39 22.93 -1.11
N ASP A 66 -14.37 23.74 -0.82
CA ASP A 66 -14.43 25.18 -0.89
C ASP A 66 -14.34 25.62 -2.35
N LYS A 67 -15.52 25.89 -2.95
CA LYS A 67 -15.61 26.63 -4.20
C LYS A 67 -14.98 28.01 -3.97
N THR A 68 -13.75 28.20 -4.41
CA THR A 68 -13.18 29.54 -4.58
C THR A 68 -14.07 30.33 -5.54
N LYS A 69 -14.21 31.64 -5.31
CA LYS A 69 -15.08 32.56 -6.07
C LYS A 69 -14.78 32.61 -7.59
N GLU A 70 -13.75 31.92 -8.07
CA GLU A 70 -13.30 31.89 -9.47
C GLU A 70 -13.44 30.52 -10.17
N GLY A 71 -14.12 29.54 -9.56
CA GLY A 71 -14.48 28.29 -10.25
C GLY A 71 -13.32 27.33 -10.56
N LYS A 72 -12.14 27.51 -9.96
CA LYS A 72 -11.04 26.53 -10.02
C LYS A 72 -11.17 25.53 -8.87
N ASP A 73 -11.33 24.25 -9.21
CA ASP A 73 -11.22 23.13 -8.27
C ASP A 73 -9.82 23.13 -7.63
N ASP A 74 -9.72 23.57 -6.38
CA ASP A 74 -8.48 23.54 -5.61
C ASP A 74 -8.22 22.11 -5.09
N LYS A 75 -7.35 21.38 -5.78
CA LYS A 75 -6.90 20.04 -5.37
C LYS A 75 -5.75 20.18 -4.39
N LYS A 76 -5.96 19.76 -3.13
CA LYS A 76 -4.88 19.71 -2.14
C LYS A 76 -4.22 18.34 -2.16
N LYS A 77 -2.89 18.30 -2.28
CA LYS A 77 -2.11 17.07 -2.10
C LYS A 77 -2.07 16.70 -0.62
N VAL A 78 -2.49 15.48 -0.29
CA VAL A 78 -2.49 14.95 1.08
C VAL A 78 -1.66 13.68 1.13
N LEU A 79 -0.79 13.58 2.13
CA LEU A 79 -0.06 12.35 2.42
C LEU A 79 -0.96 11.42 3.24
N LYS A 80 -1.19 10.21 2.72
CA LYS A 80 -1.98 9.16 3.37
C LYS A 80 -1.07 8.00 3.76
N ALA A 81 -1.19 7.55 5.00
CA ALA A 81 -0.60 6.28 5.44
C ALA A 81 -1.55 5.12 5.11
N LEU A 82 -0.99 4.05 4.54
CA LEU A 82 -1.71 2.81 4.21
C LEU A 82 -0.92 1.62 4.77
N TYR A 83 -1.62 0.49 4.93
CA TYR A 83 -0.99 -0.76 5.35
C TYR A 83 -1.09 -1.80 4.23
N VAL A 84 0.05 -2.43 3.93
CA VAL A 84 0.16 -3.51 2.97
C VAL A 84 0.74 -4.76 3.64
N PHE A 85 0.42 -5.92 3.08
CA PHE A 85 0.83 -7.21 3.59
C PHE A 85 1.56 -7.95 2.48
N ASN A 86 2.65 -8.63 2.86
CA ASN A 86 3.39 -9.50 1.96
C ASN A 86 2.55 -10.75 1.65
N ILE A 87 2.73 -11.36 0.48
CA ILE A 87 2.03 -12.61 0.15
C ILE A 87 2.28 -13.72 1.19
N GLU A 88 3.45 -13.77 1.82
CA GLU A 88 3.79 -14.78 2.83
C GLU A 88 2.97 -14.62 4.13
N HIS A 89 2.45 -13.41 4.38
CA HIS A 89 1.49 -13.12 5.44
C HIS A 89 0.04 -13.53 5.08
N THR A 90 -0.16 -14.16 3.92
CA THR A 90 -1.49 -14.56 3.45
C THR A 90 -1.58 -16.05 3.19
N GLU A 91 -2.80 -16.55 3.12
CA GLU A 91 -3.15 -17.92 2.75
C GLU A 91 -4.27 -17.90 1.70
N ALA A 92 -4.34 -18.95 0.88
CA ALA A 92 -5.43 -19.11 -0.07
C ALA A 92 -6.76 -19.27 0.69
N ILE A 93 -7.84 -18.77 0.09
CA ILE A 93 -9.21 -18.97 0.58
C ILE A 93 -9.71 -20.35 0.13
#